data_AF-A0A429A7D3-F1
#
_entry.id   AF-A0A429A7D3-F1
#
_cell.length_a   1.000
_cell.length_b   1.000
_cell.length_c   1.000
_cell.angle_alpha   90.00
_cell.angle_beta   90.00
_cell.angle_gamma   90.00
#
_symmetry.space_group_name_H-M   'P 1'
#
loop_
_entity.id
_entity.type
_entity.pdbx_description
1 polymer ?
#
loop_
_entity_poly.entity_id
_entity_poly.type
_entity_poly.pdbx_seq_one_letter_code
_entity_poly.pdbx_strand_id
1 'polypeptide(L)'
;MVQDSPPPLPEARSAGCDETAAALTAYRRDAGTSRSGQAAAAQQTYSDLMGAGLNAQGAVGAKIRRLAAEFQELSFRLTGMTGGDPNQVIADINTDVAEFNRLCASG
;
A
#
# COMPACT_ATOMS: atom_id res chain seq x y z
N MET A 1 31.28 -18.51 -32.50
CA MET A 1 31.11 -18.13 -31.09
C MET A 1 29.67 -17.61 -30.98
N VAL A 2 28.73 -18.46 -30.58
CA VAL A 2 27.32 -18.04 -30.42
C VAL A 2 27.22 -17.34 -29.08
N GLN A 3 26.91 -16.04 -29.11
CA GLN A 3 26.53 -15.29 -27.91
C GLN A 3 25.14 -15.76 -27.50
N ASP A 4 25.10 -16.60 -26.47
CA ASP A 4 23.88 -16.92 -25.75
C ASP A 4 23.54 -15.70 -24.88
N SER A 5 22.71 -14.80 -25.40
CA SER A 5 22.18 -13.69 -24.60
C SER A 5 21.21 -14.28 -23.57
N PRO A 6 21.41 -14.06 -22.26
CA PRO A 6 20.46 -14.52 -21.27
C PRO A 6 19.08 -13.92 -21.54
N PRO A 7 17.99 -14.64 -21.25
CA PRO A 7 16.64 -14.12 -21.44
C PRO A 7 16.49 -12.81 -20.66
N PRO A 8 15.73 -11.82 -21.18
CA PRO A 8 15.44 -10.62 -20.43
C PRO A 8 14.83 -11.04 -19.08
N LEU A 9 15.47 -10.61 -17.99
CA LEU A 9 14.92 -10.77 -16.65
C LEU A 9 13.49 -10.23 -16.69
N PRO A 10 12.49 -10.93 -16.10
CA PRO A 10 11.14 -10.39 -16.02
C PRO A 10 11.24 -8.98 -15.47
N GLU A 11 10.62 -8.01 -16.16
CA GLU A 11 10.60 -6.60 -15.76
C GLU A 11 10.43 -6.55 -14.25
N ALA A 12 11.51 -6.19 -13.55
CA ALA A 12 11.55 -6.29 -12.12
C ALA A 12 10.58 -5.23 -11.61
N ARG A 13 9.34 -5.66 -11.32
CA ARG A 13 8.31 -4.80 -10.72
C ARG A 13 9.00 -3.90 -9.71
N SER A 14 8.80 -2.59 -9.86
CA SER A 14 9.44 -1.60 -9.01
C SER A 14 9.40 -2.04 -7.55
N ALA A 15 10.55 -2.06 -6.88
CA ALA A 15 10.66 -2.59 -5.52
C ALA A 15 9.57 -2.00 -4.60
N GLY A 16 8.90 -2.86 -3.83
CA GLY A 16 7.77 -2.48 -2.97
C GLY A 16 6.39 -2.59 -3.63
N CYS A 17 6.28 -2.83 -4.94
CA CYS A 17 5.00 -3.01 -5.63
C CYS A 17 4.25 -4.26 -5.17
N ASP A 18 4.94 -5.41 -5.11
CA ASP A 18 4.33 -6.68 -4.74
C ASP A 18 3.98 -6.72 -3.24
N GLU A 19 4.88 -6.24 -2.38
CA GLU A 19 4.64 -6.18 -0.93
C GLU A 19 3.47 -5.24 -0.60
N THR A 20 3.39 -4.09 -1.26
CA THR A 20 2.27 -3.15 -1.09
C THR A 20 0.96 -3.75 -1.59
N ALA A 21 0.97 -4.39 -2.78
CA ALA A 21 -0.23 -5.05 -3.31
C ALA A 21 -0.73 -6.16 -2.37
N ALA A 22 0.19 -6.92 -1.78
CA ALA A 22 -0.13 -7.94 -0.78
C ALA A 22 -0.75 -7.31 0.49
N ALA A 23 -0.16 -6.23 1.02
CA ALA A 23 -0.68 -5.52 2.19
C ALA A 23 -2.10 -4.95 1.94
N LEU A 24 -2.33 -4.36 0.77
CA LEU A 24 -3.65 -3.84 0.38
C LEU A 24 -4.69 -4.94 0.21
N THR A 25 -4.28 -6.11 -0.29
CA THR A 25 -5.15 -7.29 -0.40
C THR A 25 -5.51 -7.84 0.97
N ALA A 26 -4.52 -7.94 1.87
CA ALA A 26 -4.73 -8.35 3.25
C ALA A 26 -5.69 -7.41 3.99
N TYR A 27 -5.52 -6.09 3.84
CA TYR A 27 -6.45 -5.10 4.39
C TYR A 27 -7.90 -5.39 3.99
N ARG A 28 -8.16 -5.55 2.69
CA ARG A 28 -9.51 -5.79 2.16
C ARG A 28 -10.11 -7.09 2.70
N ARG A 29 -9.27 -8.10 2.94
CA ARG A 29 -9.69 -9.39 3.50
C ARG A 29 -10.02 -9.30 4.99
N ASP A 30 -9.18 -8.62 5.75
CA ASP A 30 -9.18 -8.69 7.21
C ASP A 30 -9.95 -7.54 7.89
N ALA A 31 -10.17 -6.41 7.19
CA ALA A 31 -10.89 -5.25 7.75
C ALA A 31 -12.32 -5.59 8.20
N GLY A 32 -12.99 -6.53 7.54
CA GLY A 32 -14.34 -6.98 7.90
C GLY A 32 -15.37 -5.84 7.94
N THR A 33 -16.44 -6.02 8.71
CA THR A 33 -17.57 -5.07 8.81
C THR A 33 -17.61 -4.30 10.13
N SER A 34 -16.78 -4.68 11.12
CA SER A 34 -16.74 -3.99 12.41
C SER A 34 -15.71 -2.87 12.40
N ARG A 35 -16.02 -1.76 13.06
CA ARG A 35 -15.11 -0.60 13.18
C ARG A 35 -13.76 -0.98 13.81
N SER A 36 -13.78 -1.85 14.82
CA SER A 36 -12.57 -2.34 15.49
C SER A 36 -11.73 -3.26 14.60
N GLY A 37 -12.37 -4.12 13.80
CA GLY A 37 -11.68 -4.95 12.80
C GLY A 37 -11.01 -4.10 11.73
N GLN A 38 -11.72 -3.08 11.23
CA GLN A 38 -11.18 -2.14 10.26
C GLN A 38 -9.98 -1.37 10.82
N ALA A 39 -10.04 -0.93 12.08
CA ALA A 39 -8.93 -0.24 12.74
C ALA A 39 -7.69 -1.14 12.88
N ALA A 40 -7.88 -2.38 13.33
CA ALA A 40 -6.79 -3.35 13.48
C ALA A 40 -6.15 -3.68 12.12
N ALA A 41 -6.96 -3.90 11.09
CA ALA A 41 -6.47 -4.14 9.74
C ALA A 41 -5.72 -2.93 9.18
N ALA A 42 -6.24 -1.71 9.36
CA ALA A 42 -5.58 -0.48 8.92
C ALA A 42 -4.22 -0.29 9.61
N GLN A 43 -4.13 -0.57 10.91
CA GLN A 43 -2.88 -0.50 11.66
C GLN A 43 -1.85 -1.54 11.19
N GLN A 44 -2.30 -2.75 10.88
CA GLN A 44 -1.42 -3.79 10.34
C GLN A 44 -0.90 -3.39 8.96
N THR A 45 -1.79 -2.92 8.08
CA THR A 45 -1.41 -2.45 6.73
C THR A 45 -0.44 -1.28 6.79
N TYR A 46 -0.59 -0.32 7.71
CA TYR A 46 0.40 0.72 7.94
C TYR A 46 1.80 0.13 8.21
N SER A 47 1.89 -0.86 9.10
CA SER A 47 3.17 -1.51 9.44
C SER A 47 3.79 -2.22 8.25
N ASP A 48 2.97 -2.92 7.46
CA ASP A 48 3.41 -3.63 6.26
C ASP A 48 3.92 -2.66 5.18
N LEU A 49 3.23 -1.52 4.99
CA LEU A 49 3.63 -0.47 4.04
C LEU A 49 4.90 0.25 4.47
N MET A 50 5.10 0.47 5.78
CA MET A 50 6.37 0.99 6.28
C MET A 50 7.54 0.05 5.92
N GLY A 51 7.32 -1.28 5.99
CA GLY A 51 8.27 -2.29 5.53
C GLY A 51 8.53 -2.24 4.03
N ALA A 52 7.47 -2.21 3.22
CA ALA A 52 7.55 -2.12 1.76
C ALA A 52 8.26 -0.84 1.29
N GLY A 53 8.06 0.26 2.03
CA GLY A 53 8.66 1.57 1.75
C GLY A 53 10.17 1.66 1.99
N LEU A 54 10.78 0.70 2.70
CA LEU A 54 12.24 0.68 2.95
C LEU A 54 13.03 0.38 1.68
N ASN A 55 12.50 -0.48 0.83
CA ASN A 55 13.17 -0.94 -0.39
C ASN A 55 12.71 -0.17 -1.64
N ALA A 56 11.58 0.53 -1.53
CA ALA A 56 10.99 1.29 -2.63
C ALA A 56 11.61 2.70 -2.75
N GLN A 57 12.05 3.04 -3.96
CA GLN A 57 12.63 4.35 -4.27
C GLN A 57 11.75 5.13 -5.26
N GLY A 58 12.07 6.42 -5.45
CA GLY A 58 11.38 7.27 -6.42
C GLY A 58 9.89 7.47 -6.14
N ALA A 59 9.10 7.58 -7.21
CA ALA A 59 7.65 7.84 -7.14
C ALA A 59 6.89 6.72 -6.41
N VAL A 60 7.29 5.46 -6.61
CA VAL A 60 6.70 4.28 -5.94
C VAL A 60 6.92 4.38 -4.44
N GLY A 61 8.16 4.59 -3.98
CA GLY A 61 8.45 4.75 -2.55
C GLY A 61 7.74 5.95 -1.90
N ALA A 62 7.61 7.07 -2.62
CA ALA A 62 6.84 8.22 -2.14
C ALA A 62 5.35 7.88 -1.95
N LYS A 63 4.76 7.12 -2.89
CA LYS A 63 3.36 6.72 -2.83
C LYS A 63 3.09 5.68 -1.74
N ILE A 64 4.00 4.72 -1.53
CA ILE A 64 3.89 3.75 -0.41
C ILE A 64 3.87 4.48 0.93
N ARG A 65 4.77 5.45 1.14
CA ARG A 65 4.80 6.24 2.38
C ARG A 65 3.53 7.07 2.60
N ARG A 66 2.95 7.59 1.51
CA ARG A 66 1.68 8.31 1.58
C ARG A 66 0.53 7.38 1.98
N LEU A 67 0.41 6.22 1.32
CA LEU A 67 -0.56 5.19 1.69
C LEU A 67 -0.38 4.76 3.15
N ALA A 68 0.85 4.58 3.63
CA ALA A 68 1.11 4.25 5.03
C ALA A 68 0.53 5.31 5.98
N ALA A 69 0.78 6.60 5.72
CA ALA A 69 0.22 7.69 6.52
C ALA A 69 -1.32 7.70 6.50
N GLU A 70 -1.94 7.45 5.35
CA GLU A 70 -3.40 7.37 5.22
C GLU A 70 -3.99 6.18 6.00
N PHE A 71 -3.33 5.01 6.00
CA PHE A 71 -3.75 3.86 6.81
C PHE A 71 -3.56 4.09 8.32
N GLN A 72 -2.51 4.79 8.71
CA GLN A 72 -2.32 5.22 10.11
C GLN A 72 -3.44 6.17 10.53
N GLU A 73 -3.75 7.16 9.70
CA GLU A 73 -4.84 8.11 9.96
C GLU A 73 -6.19 7.39 10.05
N LEU A 74 -6.45 6.45 9.14
CA LEU A 74 -7.66 5.64 9.16
C LEU A 74 -7.78 4.87 10.49
N SER A 75 -6.71 4.22 10.94
CA SER A 75 -6.65 3.55 12.26
C SER A 75 -7.00 4.52 13.40
N PHE A 76 -6.43 5.73 13.40
CA PHE A 76 -6.70 6.73 14.43
C PHE A 76 -8.14 7.24 14.41
N ARG A 77 -8.72 7.48 13.23
CA ARG A 77 -10.13 7.91 13.12
C ARG A 77 -11.08 6.78 13.53
N LEU A 78 -10.78 5.55 13.14
CA LEU A 78 -11.61 4.38 13.50
C LEU A 78 -11.53 4.05 14.99
N THR A 79 -10.40 4.23 15.65
CA THR A 79 -10.27 4.05 17.11
C THR A 79 -10.82 5.22 17.92
N GLY A 80 -11.11 6.36 17.27
CA GLY A 80 -11.55 7.59 17.95
C GLY A 80 -10.41 8.37 18.59
N MET A 81 -9.14 8.02 18.31
CA MET A 81 -7.98 8.80 18.73
C MET A 81 -7.92 10.18 18.06
N THR A 82 -8.42 10.28 16.82
CA THR A 82 -8.58 11.55 16.09
C THR A 82 -10.03 11.73 15.66
N GLY A 83 -10.47 12.99 15.57
CA GLY A 83 -11.76 13.34 14.99
C GLY A 83 -11.73 13.29 13.45
N GLY A 84 -12.91 13.29 12.83
CA GLY A 84 -13.06 13.28 11.37
C GLY A 84 -13.79 12.05 10.85
N ASP A 85 -14.22 12.12 9.59
CA ASP A 85 -14.93 11.03 8.93
C ASP A 85 -13.94 9.97 8.41
N PRO A 86 -13.99 8.70 8.86
CA PRO A 86 -13.17 7.63 8.30
C PRO A 86 -13.43 7.40 6.80
N ASN A 87 -14.63 7.71 6.30
CA ASN A 87 -14.98 7.50 4.90
C ASN A 87 -14.22 8.44 3.95
N GLN A 88 -13.85 9.64 4.41
CA GLN A 88 -13.00 10.54 3.63
C GLN A 88 -11.61 9.94 3.41
N VAL A 89 -10.99 9.41 4.48
CA VAL A 89 -9.68 8.76 4.38
C VAL A 89 -9.75 7.50 3.51
N ILE A 90 -10.83 6.73 3.59
CA ILE A 90 -11.05 5.58 2.70
C ILE A 90 -11.13 6.03 1.22
N ALA A 91 -11.76 7.16 0.92
CA ALA A 91 -11.82 7.69 -0.44
C ALA A 91 -10.44 8.13 -0.95
N ASP A 92 -9.64 8.77 -0.09
CA ASP A 92 -8.26 9.16 -0.40
C ASP A 92 -7.39 7.94 -0.65
N ILE A 93 -7.44 6.92 0.23
CA ILE A 93 -6.74 5.64 0.06
C ILE A 93 -7.12 5.00 -1.27
N ASN A 94 -8.40 4.95 -1.63
CA ASN A 94 -8.82 4.34 -2.90
C ASN A 94 -8.25 5.07 -4.13
N THR A 95 -8.18 6.40 -4.07
CA THR A 95 -7.56 7.23 -5.11
C THR A 95 -6.06 6.95 -5.21
N ASP A 96 -5.38 6.93 -4.07
CA ASP A 96 -3.94 6.72 -3.98
C ASP A 96 -3.53 5.30 -4.37
N VAL A 97 -4.34 4.29 -4.06
CA VAL A 97 -4.17 2.91 -4.53
C VAL A 97 -4.30 2.83 -6.06
N ALA A 98 -5.26 3.53 -6.65
CA ALA A 98 -5.41 3.55 -8.10
C ALA A 98 -4.20 4.18 -8.80
N GLU A 99 -3.66 5.27 -8.23
CA GLU A 99 -2.43 5.88 -8.72
C GLU A 99 -1.20 4.97 -8.52
N PHE A 100 -1.09 4.34 -7.35
CA PHE A 100 -0.03 3.37 -7.06
C PHE A 100 -0.01 2.22 -8.08
N ASN A 101 -1.17 1.64 -8.37
CA ASN A 101 -1.29 0.57 -9.36
C ASN A 101 -0.83 1.00 -10.76
N ARG A 102 -1.09 2.26 -11.15
CA ARG A 102 -0.59 2.80 -12.42
C ARG A 102 0.93 2.94 -12.43
N LEU A 103 1.52 3.41 -11.32
CA LEU A 103 2.98 3.51 -11.17
C LEU A 103 3.64 2.13 -11.26
N CYS A 104 3.08 1.13 -10.59
CA CYS A 104 3.60 -0.23 -10.58
C CYS A 104 3.37 -1.00 -11.89
N ALA A 105 2.39 -0.60 -12.71
CA ALA A 105 2.15 -1.19 -14.03
C ALA A 105 3.01 -0.58 -15.15
N SER A 106 3.62 0.58 -14.90
CA SER A 106 4.42 1.33 -15.87
C SER A 106 5.93 1.20 -15.65
N GLY A 107 6.36 0.36 -14.70
CA GLY A 107 7.74 0.24 -14.22
C GLY A 107 8.29 -1.16 -14.29
#